data_AF-A0A1G2I4E5-F1
#
_entry.id   AF-A0A1G2I4E5-F1
#
_cell.length_a   1.000
_cell.length_b   1.000
_cell.length_c   1.000
_cell.angle_alpha   90.00
_cell.angle_beta   90.00
_cell.angle_gamma   90.00
#
_symmetry.space_group_name_H-M   'P 1'
#
loop_
_entity.id
_entity.type
_entity.pdbx_description
1 polymer ?
#
loop_
_entity_poly.entity_id
_entity_poly.type
_entity_poly.pdbx_seq_one_letter_code
_entity_poly.pdbx_strand_id
1 'polypeptide(L)'
;MFYASGFTLLELMIVLTILVTVGAVVIPSVALLQKNPKLTNTAEEVIGALTTAQNKTVSSEGNSQYGVFIKTTASPHQYILFKGASYASRETSFDQPFSIPATVEFYTIDGGVGEVVFDKLTGATANVGNISLRLKDAPAQTKIIYISEAGTTSYTAPSIPLDTRTKDSRHVDFNYSRTINTVTENIVLTFNGNFVQTIPVNDNINDGQIDWQGTFNIGGQNQTVVIHTLRLNNPDTRFSVFRDRRLNTKTLAITLSGDATGTLAEYSADGLTTSFDSIYVDNFEWQ
;
A
#
# COMPACT_ATOMS: atom_id res chain seq x y z
N MET A 1 -60.97 -22.74 -50.51
CA MET A 1 -60.71 -23.98 -49.75
C MET A 1 -59.21 -24.03 -49.51
N PHE A 2 -58.75 -23.59 -48.34
CA PHE A 2 -57.33 -23.55 -48.01
C PHE A 2 -56.94 -24.91 -47.41
N TYR A 3 -56.08 -25.66 -48.10
CA TYR A 3 -55.47 -26.86 -47.52
C TYR A 3 -54.49 -26.40 -46.43
N ALA A 4 -54.72 -26.87 -45.20
CA ALA A 4 -53.73 -26.73 -44.13
C ALA A 4 -52.58 -27.69 -44.45
N SER A 5 -51.51 -27.16 -45.04
CA SER A 5 -50.27 -27.90 -45.27
C SER A 5 -49.66 -28.26 -43.90
N GLY A 6 -49.65 -29.55 -43.57
CA GLY A 6 -48.96 -30.05 -42.37
C GLY A 6 -47.44 -29.99 -42.53
N PHE A 7 -46.72 -29.91 -41.41
CA PHE A 7 -45.25 -30.01 -41.39
C PHE A 7 -44.78 -31.36 -41.93
N THR A 8 -43.76 -31.35 -42.77
CA THR A 8 -43.12 -32.59 -43.23
C THR A 8 -42.25 -33.18 -42.12
N LEU A 9 -42.07 -34.51 -42.13
CA LEU A 9 -41.20 -35.21 -41.16
C LEU A 9 -39.76 -34.65 -41.22
N LEU A 10 -39.29 -34.28 -42.41
CA LEU A 10 -37.97 -33.71 -42.61
C LEU A 10 -37.84 -32.33 -41.97
N GLU A 11 -38.83 -31.45 -42.12
CA GLU A 11 -38.84 -30.14 -41.44
C GLU A 11 -38.82 -30.30 -39.92
N LEU A 12 -39.56 -31.26 -39.37
CA LEU A 12 -39.54 -31.54 -37.92
C LEU A 12 -38.13 -31.95 -37.45
N MET A 13 -37.43 -32.79 -38.21
CA MET A 13 -36.07 -33.23 -37.87
C MET A 13 -35.07 -32.07 -37.93
N ILE A 14 -35.19 -31.18 -38.91
CA ILE A 14 -34.33 -30.00 -39.05
C ILE A 14 -34.56 -29.05 -37.87
N VAL A 15 -35.82 -28.77 -37.51
CA VAL A 15 -36.15 -27.89 -36.38
C VAL A 15 -35.62 -28.47 -35.06
N LEU A 16 -35.78 -29.77 -34.81
CA LEU A 16 -35.23 -30.44 -33.63
C LEU A 16 -33.71 -30.34 -33.56
N THR A 17 -33.02 -30.52 -34.68
CA THR A 17 -31.57 -30.42 -34.76
C THR A 17 -31.09 -29.00 -34.45
N ILE A 18 -31.77 -27.99 -34.98
CA ILE A 18 -31.49 -26.58 -34.68
C ILE A 18 -31.72 -26.29 -33.19
N LEU A 19 -32.84 -26.75 -32.61
CA LEU A 19 -33.14 -26.56 -31.19
C LEU A 19 -32.09 -27.19 -30.27
N VAL A 20 -31.64 -28.41 -30.56
CA VAL A 20 -30.58 -29.08 -29.79
C VAL A 20 -29.27 -28.33 -29.89
N THR A 21 -28.90 -27.89 -31.10
CA THR A 21 -27.65 -27.16 -31.34
C THR A 21 -27.66 -25.80 -30.62
N VAL A 22 -28.76 -25.07 -30.70
CA VAL A 22 -28.94 -23.79 -29.97
C VAL A 22 -28.91 -24.03 -28.47
N GLY A 23 -29.61 -25.06 -27.96
CA GLY A 23 -29.61 -25.42 -26.54
C GLY A 23 -28.22 -25.74 -26.01
N ALA A 24 -27.41 -26.47 -26.78
CA ALA A 24 -26.04 -26.83 -26.42
C ALA A 24 -25.11 -25.60 -26.26
N VAL A 25 -25.36 -24.51 -26.99
CA VAL A 25 -24.55 -23.28 -26.90
C VAL A 25 -25.08 -22.32 -25.82
N VAL A 26 -26.41 -22.20 -25.69
CA VAL A 26 -27.05 -21.21 -24.79
C VAL A 26 -26.93 -21.63 -23.32
N ILE A 27 -27.18 -22.90 -22.99
CA ILE A 27 -27.20 -23.38 -21.60
C ILE A 27 -25.88 -23.14 -20.86
N PRO A 28 -24.69 -23.52 -21.39
CA PRO A 28 -23.42 -23.26 -20.70
C PRO A 28 -23.12 -21.76 -20.56
N SER A 29 -23.53 -20.95 -21.53
CA SER A 29 -23.34 -19.48 -21.50
C SER A 29 -24.15 -18.83 -20.38
N VAL A 30 -25.42 -19.23 -20.19
CA VAL A 30 -26.26 -18.70 -19.10
C VAL A 30 -25.76 -19.16 -17.72
N ALA A 31 -25.26 -20.40 -17.61
CA ALA A 31 -24.69 -20.90 -16.35
C ALA A 31 -23.42 -20.14 -15.92
N LEU A 32 -22.59 -19.68 -16.87
CA LEU A 32 -21.43 -18.84 -16.57
C LEU A 32 -21.82 -17.40 -16.17
N LEU A 33 -22.89 -16.86 -16.78
CA LEU A 33 -23.40 -15.51 -16.47
C LEU A 33 -24.04 -15.42 -15.08
N GLN A 34 -24.63 -16.50 -14.54
CA GLN A 34 -25.29 -16.49 -13.21
C GLN A 34 -24.34 -16.76 -12.03
N LYS A 35 -23.15 -17.33 -12.24
CA LYS A 35 -22.23 -17.73 -11.17
C LYS A 35 -21.43 -16.56 -10.58
N ASN A 36 -20.97 -15.65 -11.44
CA ASN A 36 -20.26 -14.43 -11.02
C ASN A 36 -21.08 -13.45 -10.15
N PRO A 37 -22.37 -13.17 -10.44
CA PRO A 37 -23.14 -12.25 -9.60
C PRO A 37 -23.40 -12.83 -8.20
N LYS A 38 -23.57 -14.14 -8.03
CA LYS A 38 -23.77 -14.72 -6.69
C LYS A 38 -22.57 -14.51 -5.78
N LEU A 39 -21.37 -14.81 -6.25
CA LEU A 39 -20.13 -14.60 -5.48
C LEU A 39 -19.92 -13.11 -5.16
N THR A 40 -20.18 -12.23 -6.13
CA THR A 40 -20.03 -10.79 -5.95
C THR A 40 -21.06 -10.24 -4.96
N ASN A 41 -22.34 -10.58 -5.13
CA ASN A 41 -23.42 -10.16 -4.22
C ASN A 41 -23.16 -10.63 -2.79
N THR A 42 -22.73 -11.87 -2.58
CA THR A 42 -22.38 -12.35 -1.23
C THR A 42 -21.21 -11.57 -0.63
N ALA A 43 -20.20 -11.21 -1.43
CA ALA A 43 -19.11 -10.36 -0.93
C ALA A 43 -19.61 -8.95 -0.56
N GLU A 44 -20.50 -8.37 -1.36
CA GLU A 44 -21.13 -7.07 -1.07
C GLU A 44 -22.04 -7.10 0.16
N GLU A 45 -22.79 -8.18 0.37
CA GLU A 45 -23.61 -8.41 1.56
C GLU A 45 -22.75 -8.48 2.83
N VAL A 46 -21.60 -9.15 2.78
CA VAL A 46 -20.63 -9.20 3.89
C VAL A 46 -20.03 -7.81 4.16
N ILE A 47 -19.64 -7.07 3.12
CA ILE A 47 -19.18 -5.68 3.24
C ILE A 47 -20.27 -4.79 3.85
N GLY A 48 -21.53 -4.95 3.42
CA GLY A 48 -22.67 -4.22 3.96
C GLY A 48 -22.90 -4.52 5.44
N ALA A 49 -22.75 -5.78 5.86
CA ALA A 49 -22.85 -6.16 7.28
C ALA A 49 -21.72 -5.55 8.12
N LEU A 50 -20.48 -5.58 7.63
CA LEU A 50 -19.33 -4.93 8.28
C LEU A 50 -19.54 -3.41 8.41
N THR A 51 -19.98 -2.76 7.33
CA THR A 51 -20.29 -1.33 7.31
C THR A 51 -21.43 -0.99 8.28
N THR A 52 -22.45 -1.84 8.37
CA THR A 52 -23.56 -1.68 9.32
C THR A 52 -23.07 -1.81 10.76
N ALA A 53 -22.25 -2.81 11.08
CA ALA A 53 -21.65 -2.96 12.40
C ALA A 53 -20.80 -1.75 12.79
N GLN A 54 -19.97 -1.26 11.87
CA GLN A 54 -19.15 -0.07 12.07
C GLN A 54 -20.02 1.16 12.37
N ASN A 55 -21.03 1.41 11.54
CA ASN A 55 -21.94 2.56 11.72
C ASN A 55 -22.71 2.50 13.03
N LYS A 56 -23.22 1.32 13.44
CA LYS A 56 -23.91 1.12 14.73
C LYS A 56 -22.99 1.35 15.92
N THR A 57 -21.72 1.01 15.78
CA THR A 57 -20.70 1.22 16.82
C THR A 57 -20.32 2.68 16.94
N VAL A 58 -20.07 3.37 15.82
CA VAL A 58 -19.70 4.79 15.79
C VAL A 58 -20.83 5.65 16.32
N SER A 59 -22.08 5.34 15.97
CA SER A 59 -23.27 6.01 16.52
C SER A 59 -23.55 5.64 17.98
N SER A 60 -22.78 4.71 18.57
CA SER A 60 -22.97 4.18 19.91
C SER A 60 -24.39 3.69 20.15
N GLU A 61 -24.99 3.03 19.16
CA GLU A 61 -26.35 2.50 19.23
C GLU A 61 -26.47 1.56 20.44
N GLY A 62 -27.42 1.82 21.33
CA GLY A 62 -27.58 1.04 22.57
C GLY A 62 -26.34 1.03 23.48
N ASN A 63 -25.44 2.03 23.36
CA ASN A 63 -24.18 2.16 24.09
C ASN A 63 -23.25 0.93 23.99
N SER A 64 -23.25 0.26 22.84
CA SER A 64 -22.46 -0.96 22.63
C SER A 64 -21.56 -0.87 21.40
N GLN A 65 -20.58 -1.77 21.36
CA GLN A 65 -19.90 -2.14 20.12
C GLN A 65 -20.74 -3.17 19.37
N TYR A 66 -20.52 -3.23 18.06
CA TYR A 66 -21.09 -4.21 17.16
C TYR A 66 -19.97 -4.82 16.33
N GLY A 67 -20.20 -6.05 15.89
CA GLY A 67 -19.25 -6.76 15.06
C GLY A 67 -19.91 -7.79 14.16
N VAL A 68 -19.11 -8.37 13.27
CA VAL A 68 -19.52 -9.48 12.40
C VAL A 68 -18.66 -10.69 12.70
N PHE A 69 -19.30 -11.83 12.95
CA PHE A 69 -18.64 -13.12 13.16
C PHE A 69 -18.84 -14.02 11.94
N ILE A 70 -17.75 -14.60 11.42
CA ILE A 70 -17.79 -15.50 10.28
C ILE A 70 -17.84 -16.95 10.77
N LYS A 71 -18.94 -17.64 10.48
CA LYS A 71 -19.20 -19.00 10.91
C LYS A 71 -19.11 -19.99 9.75
N THR A 72 -17.92 -20.55 9.58
CA THR A 72 -17.58 -21.57 8.58
C THR A 72 -18.03 -22.98 8.95
N THR A 73 -18.37 -23.24 10.22
CA THR A 73 -18.79 -24.56 10.69
C THR A 73 -20.24 -24.91 10.37
N ALA A 74 -21.02 -23.94 9.87
CA ALA A 74 -22.39 -24.16 9.43
C ALA A 74 -22.44 -24.55 7.95
N SER A 75 -23.45 -25.33 7.55
CA SER A 75 -23.72 -25.65 6.14
C SER A 75 -25.15 -25.22 5.77
N PRO A 76 -25.34 -24.21 4.89
CA PRO A 76 -24.30 -23.37 4.29
C PRO A 76 -23.56 -22.49 5.31
N HIS A 77 -22.40 -21.95 4.93
CA HIS A 77 -21.67 -21.02 5.80
C HIS A 77 -22.55 -19.80 6.10
N GLN A 78 -22.30 -19.13 7.21
CA GLN A 78 -23.07 -17.95 7.61
C GLN A 78 -22.15 -16.89 8.20
N TYR A 79 -22.61 -15.65 8.21
CA TYR A 79 -22.03 -14.58 9.01
C TYR A 79 -23.10 -14.03 9.95
N ILE A 80 -22.70 -13.52 11.11
CA ILE A 80 -23.61 -13.08 12.17
C ILE A 80 -23.24 -11.66 12.54
N LEU A 81 -24.15 -10.70 12.30
CA LEU A 81 -24.05 -9.37 12.88
C LEU A 81 -24.48 -9.47 14.34
N PHE A 82 -23.64 -9.02 15.27
CA PHE A 82 -23.91 -9.12 16.70
C PHE A 82 -23.61 -7.82 17.44
N LYS A 83 -24.13 -7.73 18.66
CA LYS A 83 -23.91 -6.62 19.60
C LYS A 83 -23.05 -7.10 20.78
N GLY A 84 -21.90 -6.48 21.01
CA GLY A 84 -20.99 -6.78 22.11
C GLY A 84 -19.54 -6.47 21.79
N ALA A 85 -18.66 -6.56 22.80
CA ALA A 85 -17.22 -6.32 22.66
C ALA A 85 -16.45 -7.47 21.97
N SER A 86 -17.04 -8.66 21.91
CA SER A 86 -16.53 -9.83 21.18
C SER A 86 -17.70 -10.76 20.87
N TYR A 87 -17.55 -11.70 19.93
CA TYR A 87 -18.58 -12.69 19.69
C TYR A 87 -18.80 -13.59 20.91
N ALA A 88 -17.74 -13.89 21.68
CA ALA A 88 -17.84 -14.72 22.87
C ALA A 88 -18.65 -14.05 24.00
N SER A 89 -18.54 -12.73 24.15
CA SER A 89 -19.19 -11.94 25.21
C SER A 89 -20.39 -11.13 24.72
N ARG A 90 -21.01 -11.53 23.59
CA ARG A 90 -22.10 -10.78 22.95
C ARG A 90 -23.45 -10.94 23.64
N GLU A 91 -24.35 -10.01 23.38
CA GLU A 91 -25.77 -10.10 23.73
C GLU A 91 -26.50 -10.94 22.68
N THR A 92 -26.69 -12.24 22.95
CA THR A 92 -27.24 -13.20 21.95
C THR A 92 -28.64 -12.87 21.43
N SER A 93 -29.42 -12.05 22.14
CA SER A 93 -30.74 -11.58 21.66
C SER A 93 -30.66 -10.62 20.48
N PHE A 94 -29.49 -10.04 20.20
CA PHE A 94 -29.24 -9.14 19.09
C PHE A 94 -28.52 -9.83 17.92
N ASP A 95 -28.29 -11.14 17.99
CA ASP A 95 -27.67 -11.90 16.90
C ASP A 95 -28.57 -11.87 15.66
N GLN A 96 -28.02 -11.41 14.54
CA GLN A 96 -28.65 -11.45 13.22
C GLN A 96 -27.83 -12.37 12.31
N PRO A 97 -28.21 -13.65 12.19
CA PRO A 97 -27.52 -14.60 11.32
C PRO A 97 -27.95 -14.45 9.85
N PHE A 98 -26.98 -14.46 8.95
CA PHE A 98 -27.17 -14.41 7.50
C PHE A 98 -26.46 -15.59 6.85
N SER A 99 -27.24 -16.47 6.22
CA SER A 99 -26.72 -17.63 5.48
C SER A 99 -26.29 -17.21 4.07
N ILE A 100 -25.10 -17.61 3.65
CA ILE A 100 -24.65 -17.39 2.26
C ILE A 100 -25.17 -18.51 1.34
N PRO A 101 -25.22 -18.30 0.01
CA PRO A 101 -25.62 -19.36 -0.92
C PRO A 101 -24.77 -20.61 -0.78
N ALA A 102 -25.38 -21.80 -0.83
CA ALA A 102 -24.67 -23.08 -0.64
C ALA A 102 -23.53 -23.34 -1.64
N THR A 103 -23.55 -22.66 -2.80
CA THR A 103 -22.53 -22.69 -3.85
C THR A 103 -21.30 -21.82 -3.54
N VAL A 104 -21.38 -20.93 -2.56
CA VAL A 104 -20.30 -20.05 -2.10
C VAL A 104 -19.77 -20.59 -0.77
N GLU A 105 -18.49 -20.40 -0.52
CA GLU A 105 -17.87 -20.67 0.78
C GLU A 105 -16.84 -19.60 1.16
N PHE A 106 -16.74 -19.32 2.45
CA PHE A 106 -15.54 -18.72 3.03
C PHE A 106 -14.46 -19.79 3.08
N TYR A 107 -13.42 -19.66 2.26
CA TYR A 107 -12.37 -20.68 2.15
C TYR A 107 -11.08 -20.31 2.90
N THR A 108 -10.83 -19.01 3.13
CA THR A 108 -9.69 -18.54 3.92
C THR A 108 -10.10 -17.29 4.68
N ILE A 109 -9.73 -17.24 5.96
CA ILE A 109 -9.95 -16.13 6.88
C ILE A 109 -8.62 -15.93 7.59
N ASP A 110 -8.00 -14.77 7.42
CA ASP A 110 -6.63 -14.50 7.87
C ASP A 110 -6.54 -13.16 8.61
N GLY A 111 -5.56 -13.02 9.50
CA GLY A 111 -5.35 -11.79 10.29
C GLY A 111 -6.36 -11.59 11.43
N GLY A 112 -6.98 -12.65 11.94
CA GLY A 112 -7.90 -12.54 13.08
C GLY A 112 -9.26 -11.93 12.75
N VAL A 113 -9.64 -11.89 11.47
CA VAL A 113 -10.94 -11.38 10.99
C VAL A 113 -12.07 -12.43 11.01
N GLY A 114 -11.89 -13.53 11.75
CA GLY A 114 -12.96 -14.49 12.03
C GLY A 114 -14.09 -13.87 12.87
N GLU A 115 -13.74 -12.85 13.65
CA GLU A 115 -14.66 -11.84 14.16
C GLU A 115 -14.06 -10.47 13.88
N VAL A 116 -14.90 -9.49 13.57
CA VAL A 116 -14.48 -8.11 13.35
C VAL A 116 -15.35 -7.23 14.23
N VAL A 117 -14.75 -6.64 15.26
CA VAL A 117 -15.42 -5.72 16.18
C VAL A 117 -14.84 -4.33 15.99
N PHE A 118 -15.71 -3.33 15.97
CA PHE A 118 -15.30 -1.95 15.78
C PHE A 118 -15.19 -1.20 17.11
N ASP A 119 -14.35 -0.17 17.13
CA ASP A 119 -14.20 0.74 18.26
C ASP A 119 -15.21 1.88 18.21
N LYS A 120 -15.72 2.26 19.38
CA LYS A 120 -16.60 3.43 19.52
C LYS A 120 -15.84 4.70 19.10
N LEU A 121 -16.58 5.73 18.68
CA LEU A 121 -16.08 7.02 18.17
C LEU A 121 -15.30 6.95 16.85
N THR A 122 -14.37 6.01 16.70
CA THR A 122 -13.46 5.97 15.55
C THR A 122 -13.93 5.03 14.44
N GLY A 123 -14.64 3.97 14.79
CA GLY A 123 -14.97 2.90 13.85
C GLY A 123 -13.74 2.11 13.39
N ALA A 124 -12.60 2.25 14.08
CA ALA A 124 -11.39 1.47 13.85
C ALA A 124 -11.59 0.01 14.31
N THR A 125 -10.68 -0.89 13.94
CA THR A 125 -10.69 -2.27 14.42
C THR A 125 -9.28 -2.81 14.56
N ALA A 126 -9.05 -3.62 15.60
CA ALA A 126 -7.83 -4.40 15.75
C ALA A 126 -7.83 -5.67 14.89
N ASN A 127 -8.99 -6.07 14.34
CA ASN A 127 -9.14 -7.25 13.49
C ASN A 127 -8.77 -6.90 12.04
N VAL A 128 -7.46 -6.86 11.74
CA VAL A 128 -6.91 -6.48 10.43
C VAL A 128 -6.51 -7.71 9.63
N GLY A 129 -7.06 -7.87 8.43
CA GLY A 129 -6.78 -9.05 7.62
C GLY A 129 -7.69 -9.18 6.40
N ASN A 130 -7.99 -10.42 6.01
CA ASN A 130 -8.82 -10.66 4.84
C ASN A 130 -9.80 -11.84 5.00
N ILE A 131 -10.96 -11.69 4.39
CA ILE A 131 -12.00 -12.71 4.25
C ILE A 131 -12.06 -13.09 2.77
N SER A 132 -11.75 -14.34 2.47
CA SER A 132 -11.70 -14.85 1.10
C SER A 132 -12.87 -15.80 0.81
N LEU A 133 -13.65 -15.45 -0.21
CA LEU A 133 -14.81 -16.19 -0.71
C LEU A 133 -14.47 -16.85 -2.06
N ARG A 134 -15.05 -18.01 -2.33
CA ARG A 134 -14.99 -18.66 -3.65
C ARG A 134 -16.25 -19.43 -3.98
N LEU A 135 -16.39 -19.83 -5.24
CA LEU A 135 -17.38 -20.84 -5.64
C LEU A 135 -16.86 -22.26 -5.37
N LYS A 136 -17.68 -23.11 -4.75
CA LYS A 136 -17.33 -24.53 -4.49
C LYS A 136 -17.03 -25.31 -5.77
N ASP A 137 -17.85 -25.10 -6.79
CA ASP A 137 -17.74 -25.79 -8.09
C ASP A 137 -16.72 -25.14 -9.04
N ALA A 138 -16.16 -23.98 -8.67
CA ALA A 138 -15.15 -23.27 -9.46
C ALA A 138 -14.16 -22.54 -8.53
N PRO A 139 -13.24 -23.27 -7.86
CA PRO A 139 -12.39 -22.71 -6.81
C PRO A 139 -11.46 -21.56 -7.25
N ALA A 140 -11.20 -21.43 -8.56
CA ALA A 140 -10.43 -20.32 -9.13
C ALA A 140 -11.20 -18.99 -9.17
N GLN A 141 -12.54 -19.01 -9.04
CA GLN A 141 -13.35 -17.80 -8.96
C GLN A 141 -13.43 -17.34 -7.50
N THR A 142 -12.64 -16.32 -7.18
CA THR A 142 -12.48 -15.81 -5.80
C THR A 142 -12.86 -14.34 -5.67
N LYS A 143 -13.31 -13.94 -4.48
CA LYS A 143 -13.43 -12.55 -4.04
C LYS A 143 -12.77 -12.43 -2.68
N ILE A 144 -11.90 -11.43 -2.53
CA ILE A 144 -11.16 -11.19 -1.28
C ILE A 144 -11.59 -9.84 -0.74
N ILE A 145 -12.06 -9.82 0.49
CA ILE A 145 -12.42 -8.60 1.23
C ILE A 145 -11.30 -8.34 2.21
N TYR A 146 -10.63 -7.20 2.06
CA TYR A 146 -9.60 -6.75 2.98
C TYR A 146 -10.18 -5.76 3.98
N ILE A 147 -9.72 -5.87 5.23
CA ILE A 147 -10.14 -5.02 6.36
C ILE A 147 -8.89 -4.31 6.88
N SER A 148 -8.94 -2.97 6.93
CA SER A 148 -7.85 -2.14 7.43
C SER A 148 -8.01 -1.80 8.91
N GLU A 149 -6.95 -1.29 9.54
CA GLU A 149 -6.98 -0.80 10.93
C GLU A 149 -7.99 0.34 11.13
N ALA A 150 -8.20 1.16 10.09
CA ALA A 150 -9.24 2.21 10.09
C ALA A 150 -10.67 1.66 9.99
N GLY A 151 -10.85 0.33 9.97
CA GLY A 151 -12.15 -0.33 9.84
C GLY A 151 -12.76 -0.25 8.44
N THR A 152 -12.00 0.18 7.43
CA THR A 152 -12.49 0.25 6.05
C THR A 152 -12.33 -1.09 5.34
N THR A 153 -13.30 -1.42 4.48
CA THR A 153 -13.30 -2.64 3.67
C THR A 153 -12.99 -2.34 2.20
N SER A 154 -12.16 -3.17 1.56
CA SER A 154 -11.80 -3.01 0.13
C SER A 154 -11.63 -4.36 -0.58
N TYR A 155 -11.77 -4.37 -1.90
CA TYR A 155 -11.40 -5.53 -2.74
C TYR A 155 -9.92 -5.54 -3.13
N THR A 156 -9.21 -4.43 -2.91
CA THR A 156 -7.78 -4.32 -3.17
C THR A 156 -7.04 -4.59 -1.87
N ALA A 157 -6.00 -5.42 -1.93
CA ALA A 157 -5.12 -5.64 -0.80
C ALA A 157 -4.64 -4.28 -0.27
N PRO A 158 -4.63 -4.06 1.05
CA PRO A 158 -3.97 -2.90 1.58
C PRO A 158 -2.53 -2.97 1.07
N SER A 159 -2.06 -1.86 0.51
CA SER A 159 -0.63 -1.70 0.33
C SER A 159 -0.05 -1.81 1.72
N ILE A 160 0.56 -2.96 2.06
CA ILE A 160 1.47 -3.04 3.18
C ILE A 160 2.56 -2.05 2.77
N PRO A 161 2.65 -0.85 3.37
CA PRO A 161 3.88 -0.12 3.19
C PRO A 161 4.92 -1.09 3.71
N LEU A 162 5.93 -1.41 2.89
CA LEU A 162 7.05 -2.24 3.28
C LEU A 162 7.91 -1.45 4.28
N ASP A 163 7.31 -0.96 5.36
CA ASP A 163 7.94 -0.15 6.38
C ASP A 163 8.64 -1.08 7.36
N THR A 164 9.70 -1.70 6.84
CA THR A 164 10.89 -2.06 7.61
C THR A 164 11.70 -0.81 7.98
N ARG A 165 11.14 0.38 7.78
CA ARG A 165 11.87 1.63 7.90
C ARG A 165 11.92 2.05 9.37
N THR A 166 12.91 1.53 10.09
CA THR A 166 13.64 2.38 11.02
C THR A 166 14.26 3.50 10.17
N LYS A 167 13.49 4.56 9.89
CA LYS A 167 13.95 5.71 9.09
C LYS A 167 14.90 6.50 9.96
N ASP A 168 16.16 6.12 9.89
CA ASP A 168 17.21 6.96 10.44
C ASP A 168 17.60 8.04 9.43
N SER A 169 16.68 8.99 9.21
CA SER A 169 16.91 10.11 8.31
C SER A 169 17.63 11.21 9.05
N ARG A 170 18.95 11.08 9.12
CA ARG A 170 19.79 12.21 9.48
C ARG A 170 20.16 13.02 8.27
N HIS A 171 20.02 14.32 8.43
CA HIS A 171 20.42 15.29 7.43
C HIS A 171 21.10 16.47 8.12
N VAL A 172 21.95 17.13 7.35
CA VAL A 172 22.56 18.37 7.77
C VAL A 172 22.09 19.44 6.81
N ASP A 173 21.58 20.52 7.38
CA ASP A 173 21.34 21.75 6.66
C ASP A 173 22.38 22.79 7.07
N PHE A 174 22.85 23.58 6.12
CA PHE A 174 23.73 24.71 6.40
C PHE A 174 23.62 25.77 5.31
N ASN A 175 23.88 27.03 5.66
CA ASN A 175 24.03 28.06 4.64
C ASN A 175 25.48 28.12 4.17
N TYR A 176 25.65 28.62 2.96
CA TYR A 176 26.90 28.85 2.29
C TYR A 176 26.87 30.24 1.65
N SER A 177 27.69 31.13 2.19
CA SER A 177 27.62 32.57 1.91
C SER A 177 28.33 33.00 0.63
N ARG A 178 29.26 32.20 0.10
CA ARG A 178 29.96 32.50 -1.16
C ARG A 178 29.09 32.12 -2.36
N THR A 179 29.05 32.98 -3.37
CA THR A 179 28.42 32.65 -4.66
C THR A 179 29.15 31.50 -5.35
N ILE A 180 28.42 30.43 -5.65
CA ILE A 180 28.92 29.25 -6.36
C ILE A 180 28.89 29.53 -7.86
N ASN A 181 30.01 29.39 -8.57
CA ASN A 181 29.99 29.40 -10.03
C ASN A 181 29.43 28.07 -10.54
N THR A 182 28.15 28.07 -10.89
CA THR A 182 27.40 26.88 -11.31
C THR A 182 27.90 26.26 -12.62
N VAL A 183 28.73 26.96 -13.39
CA VAL A 183 29.26 26.46 -14.68
C VAL A 183 30.57 25.70 -14.51
N THR A 184 31.42 26.11 -13.57
CA THR A 184 32.81 25.62 -13.49
C THR A 184 33.16 24.92 -12.18
N GLU A 185 32.37 25.10 -11.12
CA GLU A 185 32.65 24.48 -9.84
C GLU A 185 32.10 23.06 -9.74
N ASN A 186 32.77 22.27 -8.91
CA ASN A 186 32.41 20.89 -8.62
C ASN A 186 32.24 20.71 -7.12
N ILE A 187 31.24 19.94 -6.73
CA ILE A 187 31.17 19.36 -5.38
C ILE A 187 32.08 18.13 -5.39
N VAL A 188 32.93 17.99 -4.38
CA VAL A 188 33.86 16.88 -4.27
C VAL A 188 33.57 16.10 -2.99
N LEU A 189 33.31 14.81 -3.13
CA LEU A 189 33.10 13.88 -2.04
C LEU A 189 34.38 13.06 -1.84
N THR A 190 34.92 13.08 -0.62
CA THR A 190 36.10 12.28 -0.26
C THR A 190 35.73 11.30 0.85
N PHE A 191 35.74 10.00 0.54
CA PHE A 191 35.46 8.94 1.50
C PHE A 191 36.74 8.29 2.01
N ASN A 192 36.85 8.11 3.33
CA ASN A 192 38.03 7.55 4.00
C ASN A 192 39.36 8.22 3.60
N GLY A 193 39.31 9.49 3.20
CA GLY A 193 40.46 10.27 2.76
C GLY A 193 41.01 9.94 1.36
N ASN A 194 40.58 8.85 0.72
CA ASN A 194 41.26 8.33 -0.47
C ASN A 194 40.33 8.11 -1.68
N PHE A 195 39.05 7.77 -1.45
CA PHE A 195 38.10 7.59 -2.56
C PHE A 195 37.43 8.93 -2.87
N VAL A 196 37.67 9.47 -4.06
CA VAL A 196 37.20 10.80 -4.47
C VAL A 196 36.16 10.68 -5.57
N GLN A 197 35.01 11.32 -5.38
CA GLN A 197 33.99 11.51 -6.41
C GLN A 197 33.81 13.02 -6.67
N THR A 198 33.93 13.41 -7.93
CA THR A 198 33.69 14.78 -8.39
C THR A 198 32.31 14.89 -9.04
N ILE A 199 31.55 15.91 -8.66
CA ILE A 199 30.18 16.17 -9.12
C ILE A 199 30.17 17.56 -9.75
N PRO A 200 30.13 17.66 -11.10
CA PRO A 200 29.99 18.94 -11.77
C PRO A 200 28.67 19.61 -11.40
N VAL A 201 28.70 20.87 -10.94
CA VAL A 201 27.48 21.56 -10.51
C VAL A 201 26.53 21.76 -11.70
N ASN A 202 27.07 22.15 -12.86
CA ASN A 202 26.31 22.43 -14.08
C ASN A 202 25.45 21.24 -14.55
N ASP A 203 25.95 20.01 -14.38
CA ASP A 203 25.28 18.80 -14.82
C ASP A 203 24.18 18.34 -13.84
N ASN A 204 24.13 18.93 -12.65
CA ASN A 204 23.25 18.52 -11.55
C ASN A 204 22.39 19.67 -11.03
N ILE A 205 22.01 20.59 -11.91
CA ILE A 205 20.99 21.60 -11.64
C ILE A 205 19.62 21.10 -12.11
N ASN A 206 18.65 21.06 -11.19
CA ASN A 206 17.25 20.80 -11.46
C ASN A 206 16.39 21.90 -10.83
N ASP A 207 15.44 22.47 -11.57
CA ASP A 207 14.58 23.58 -11.13
C ASP A 207 15.35 24.76 -10.48
N GLY A 208 16.56 25.04 -10.96
CA GLY A 208 17.41 26.12 -10.44
C GLY A 208 18.09 25.82 -9.10
N GLN A 209 18.03 24.58 -8.63
CA GLN A 209 18.72 24.08 -7.44
C GLN A 209 19.71 22.99 -7.80
N ILE A 210 20.74 22.80 -6.99
CA ILE A 210 21.58 21.61 -7.06
C ILE A 210 20.74 20.45 -6.54
N ASP A 211 20.65 19.37 -7.32
CA ASP A 211 19.92 18.15 -6.97
C ASP A 211 20.72 16.95 -7.45
N TRP A 212 21.30 16.20 -6.51
CA TRP A 212 22.18 15.08 -6.83
C TRP A 212 22.04 13.92 -5.85
N GLN A 213 22.10 12.70 -6.39
CA GLN A 213 22.16 11.46 -5.63
C GLN A 213 23.23 10.54 -6.21
N GLY A 214 24.00 9.89 -5.34
CA GLY A 214 24.98 8.87 -5.74
C GLY A 214 25.04 7.70 -4.79
N THR A 215 25.41 6.53 -5.31
CA THR A 215 25.74 5.33 -4.51
C THR A 215 27.05 4.72 -4.98
N PHE A 216 27.98 4.51 -4.05
CA PHE A 216 29.32 3.98 -4.35
C PHE A 216 29.65 2.78 -3.47
N ASN A 217 30.29 1.76 -4.05
CA ASN A 217 30.82 0.66 -3.27
C ASN A 217 32.22 1.00 -2.76
N ILE A 218 32.37 1.18 -1.44
CA ILE A 218 33.63 1.56 -0.81
C ILE A 218 34.03 0.46 0.18
N GLY A 219 35.00 -0.36 -0.23
CA GLY A 219 35.47 -1.49 0.57
C GLY A 219 34.38 -2.53 0.82
N GLY A 220 33.59 -2.86 -0.21
CA GLY A 220 32.55 -3.89 -0.17
C GLY A 220 31.21 -3.43 0.42
N GLN A 221 31.11 -2.18 0.89
CA GLN A 221 29.89 -1.61 1.47
C GLN A 221 29.42 -0.44 0.62
N ASN A 222 28.14 -0.43 0.23
CA ASN A 222 27.55 0.68 -0.49
C ASN A 222 27.41 1.90 0.43
N GLN A 223 27.66 3.09 -0.11
CA GLN A 223 27.50 4.39 0.54
C GLN A 223 26.57 5.23 -0.32
N THR A 224 25.44 5.69 0.22
CA THR A 224 24.48 6.51 -0.51
C THR A 224 24.42 7.92 0.06
N VAL A 225 24.69 8.91 -0.79
CA VAL A 225 24.67 10.34 -0.41
C VAL A 225 23.69 11.06 -1.31
N VAL A 226 22.94 11.99 -0.71
CA VAL A 226 22.05 12.89 -1.44
C VAL A 226 22.37 14.31 -1.05
N ILE A 227 22.49 15.20 -2.04
CA ILE A 227 22.82 16.61 -1.86
C ILE A 227 21.79 17.41 -2.63
N HIS A 228 21.10 18.30 -1.92
CA HIS A 228 20.18 19.25 -2.51
C HIS A 228 20.49 20.66 -2.02
N THR A 229 20.06 21.67 -2.77
CA THR A 229 19.96 23.04 -2.26
C THR A 229 18.49 23.45 -2.12
N LEU A 230 18.17 24.08 -0.99
CA LEU A 230 16.85 24.68 -0.76
C LEU A 230 16.74 26.07 -1.39
N ARG A 231 17.90 26.73 -1.56
CA ARG A 231 18.10 27.93 -2.36
C ARG A 231 19.54 27.96 -2.84
N LEU A 232 19.79 28.57 -4.00
CA LEU A 232 21.08 28.62 -4.65
C LEU A 232 21.39 30.05 -5.09
N ASN A 233 22.47 30.62 -4.58
CA ASN A 233 22.96 31.97 -4.91
C ASN A 233 21.93 33.10 -4.80
N ASN A 234 20.85 32.95 -4.02
CA ASN A 234 19.81 33.97 -3.87
C ASN A 234 19.07 33.87 -2.51
N PRO A 235 19.38 34.74 -1.53
CA PRO A 235 20.51 35.69 -1.53
C PRO A 235 21.88 34.98 -1.42
N ASP A 236 21.89 33.80 -0.81
CA ASP A 236 23.02 32.89 -0.58
C ASP A 236 22.60 31.47 -1.00
N THR A 237 23.40 30.46 -0.67
CA THR A 237 23.05 29.05 -0.92
C THR A 237 22.71 28.36 0.41
N ARG A 238 21.65 27.55 0.45
CA ARG A 238 21.36 26.67 1.59
C ARG A 238 21.42 25.22 1.13
N PHE A 239 22.40 24.48 1.63
CA PHE A 239 22.55 23.06 1.36
C PHE A 239 21.71 22.23 2.32
N SER A 240 21.30 21.06 1.82
CA SER A 240 20.71 19.98 2.58
C SER A 240 21.35 18.67 2.13
N VAL A 241 22.07 18.01 3.04
CA VAL A 241 22.80 16.78 2.76
C VAL A 241 22.19 15.64 3.56
N PHE A 242 21.68 14.63 2.85
CA PHE A 242 21.08 13.45 3.44
C PHE A 242 22.04 12.28 3.44
N ARG A 243 22.15 11.63 4.61
CA ARG A 243 22.97 10.44 4.78
C ARG A 243 22.33 9.47 5.78
N ASP A 244 21.72 8.40 5.27
CA ASP A 244 21.11 7.35 6.10
C ASP A 244 22.20 6.42 6.66
N ARG A 245 22.31 6.30 7.99
CA ARG A 245 23.33 5.46 8.66
C ARG A 245 23.23 3.98 8.30
N ARG A 246 22.07 3.49 7.90
CA ARG A 246 21.89 2.09 7.48
C ARG A 246 22.57 1.82 6.14
N LEU A 247 22.74 2.87 5.34
CA LEU A 247 23.34 2.82 4.01
C LEU A 247 24.74 3.44 3.97
N ASN A 248 25.27 3.89 5.11
CA ASN A 248 26.50 4.66 5.17
C ASN A 248 27.31 4.30 6.42
N THR A 249 28.54 3.85 6.20
CA THR A 249 29.43 3.29 7.22
C THR A 249 30.87 3.78 7.11
N LYS A 250 31.16 4.67 6.17
CA LYS A 250 32.50 5.25 5.92
C LYS A 250 32.56 6.72 6.32
N THR A 251 33.74 7.27 6.53
CA THR A 251 33.86 8.73 6.70
C THR A 251 33.58 9.42 5.36
N LEU A 252 33.10 10.67 5.41
CA LEU A 252 32.86 11.50 4.24
C LEU A 252 33.25 12.94 4.54
N ALA A 253 34.05 13.55 3.68
CA ALA A 253 34.26 14.98 3.63
C ALA A 253 33.69 15.54 2.32
N ILE A 254 32.97 16.65 2.41
CA ILE A 254 32.36 17.35 1.27
C ILE A 254 33.07 18.69 1.12
N THR A 255 33.60 18.98 -0.06
CA THR A 255 34.21 20.27 -0.40
C THR A 255 33.61 20.81 -1.69
N LEU A 256 33.86 22.09 -1.94
CA LEU A 256 33.51 22.76 -3.19
C LEU A 256 34.80 23.23 -3.86
N SER A 257 34.99 22.97 -5.14
CA SER A 257 36.28 23.24 -5.81
C SER A 257 36.68 24.73 -5.82
N GLY A 258 35.70 25.65 -5.70
CA GLY A 258 35.95 27.08 -5.56
C GLY A 258 36.21 27.55 -4.11
N ASP A 259 36.15 26.64 -3.14
CA ASP A 259 36.37 26.92 -1.73
C ASP A 259 37.65 26.26 -1.22
N ALA A 260 38.69 27.07 -1.03
CA ALA A 260 39.97 26.61 -0.49
C ALA A 260 40.02 26.64 1.04
N THR A 261 38.95 27.08 1.72
CA THR A 261 38.98 27.38 3.15
C THR A 261 38.68 26.17 4.03
N GLY A 262 38.01 25.15 3.49
CA GLY A 262 37.78 23.91 4.21
C GLY A 262 36.61 23.09 3.69
N THR A 263 36.18 22.15 4.52
CA THR A 263 35.04 21.27 4.26
C THR A 263 33.72 22.01 4.49
N LEU A 264 32.75 21.74 3.62
CA LEU A 264 31.38 22.20 3.80
C LEU A 264 30.66 21.39 4.89
N ALA A 265 30.91 20.09 4.88
CA ALA A 265 30.41 19.15 5.87
C ALA A 265 31.33 17.92 5.92
N GLU A 266 31.54 17.41 7.12
CA GLU A 266 32.22 16.15 7.39
C GLU A 266 31.32 15.22 8.19
N TYR A 267 31.49 13.93 7.95
CA TYR A 267 30.77 12.86 8.62
C TYR A 267 31.77 11.81 9.08
N SER A 268 31.73 11.53 10.38
CA SER A 268 32.31 10.32 10.98
C SER A 268 31.72 9.04 10.36
N ALA A 269 32.42 7.92 10.52
CA ALA A 269 32.03 6.64 9.92
C ALA A 269 30.69 6.11 10.42
N ASP A 270 30.35 6.41 11.67
CA ASP A 270 29.05 6.11 12.28
C ASP A 270 27.99 7.18 11.98
N GLY A 271 28.34 8.29 11.33
CA GLY A 271 27.44 9.41 11.05
C GLY A 271 26.84 10.05 12.30
N LEU A 272 27.51 9.92 13.46
CA LEU A 272 27.10 10.52 14.74
C LEU A 272 27.72 11.89 14.98
N THR A 273 28.90 12.11 14.41
CA THR A 273 29.61 13.39 14.49
C THR A 273 29.61 14.03 13.11
N THR A 274 29.14 15.27 13.06
CA THR A 274 29.18 16.15 11.89
C THR A 274 29.93 17.44 12.24
N SER A 275 30.80 17.88 11.33
CA SER A 275 31.64 19.09 11.48
C SER A 275 31.78 19.81 10.15
N PHE A 276 32.37 21.01 10.16
CA PHE A 276 32.72 21.79 8.98
C PHE A 276 33.90 22.72 9.32
N ASP A 277 34.70 23.07 8.31
CA ASP A 277 35.85 23.97 8.46
C ASP A 277 35.81 25.19 7.52
N SER A 278 34.95 25.17 6.49
CA SER A 278 34.80 26.29 5.56
C SER A 278 34.32 27.55 6.29
N ILE A 279 35.01 28.68 6.06
CA ILE A 279 34.64 29.97 6.66
C ILE A 279 33.35 30.55 6.07
N TYR A 280 32.87 29.98 4.97
CA TYR A 280 31.65 30.41 4.29
C TYR A 280 30.41 29.66 4.77
N VAL A 281 30.60 28.61 5.58
CA VAL A 281 29.51 27.82 6.17
C VAL A 281 29.05 28.45 7.49
N ASP A 282 27.74 28.60 7.62
CA ASP A 282 27.09 28.99 8.88
C ASP A 282 25.76 28.27 9.07
N ASN A 283 25.14 28.46 10.24
CA ASN A 283 23.85 27.87 10.60
C ASN A 283 23.79 26.36 10.31
N PHE A 284 24.83 25.65 10.75
CA PHE A 284 24.98 24.22 10.56
C PHE A 284 24.06 23.46 11.54
N GLU A 285 22.95 22.98 11.03
CA GLU A 285 21.91 22.27 11.78
C GLU A 285 21.96 20.78 11.44
N TRP A 286 22.16 19.95 12.47
CA TRP A 286 22.12 18.50 12.35
C TRP A 286 20.86 17.95 13.02
N GLN A 287 20.12 17.12 12.28
CA GLN A 287 18.88 16.47 12.74
C GLN A 287 18.95 14.97 12.51
#